data_AF-A0A536BFC9-F1
#
_entry.id   AF-A0A536BFC9-F1
#
_cell.length_a   1.000
_cell.length_b   1.000
_cell.length_c   1.000
_cell.angle_alpha   90.00
_cell.angle_beta   90.00
_cell.angle_gamma   90.00
#
_symmetry.space_group_name_H-M   'P 1'
#
loop_
_entity.id
_entity.type
_entity.pdbx_description
1 polymer ?
#
loop_
_entity_poly.entity_id
_entity_poly.type
_entity_poly.pdbx_seq_one_letter_code
_entity_poly.pdbx_strand_id
1 'polypeptide(L)' 'MDASRQFEALVPQPLDAEGIERRRELEDIHEELLLSILALEEEWMLDNRIAFALRQRNAA' A
#
# COMPACT_ATOMS: atom_id res chain seq x y z
N MET A 1 -17.17 -39.83 -7.65
CA MET A 1 -17.12 -38.59 -6.85
C MET A 1 -17.60 -37.46 -7.74
N ASP A 2 -18.52 -36.64 -7.26
CA ASP A 2 -19.14 -35.56 -8.04
C ASP A 2 -18.20 -34.34 -8.08
N ALA A 3 -17.51 -34.17 -9.20
CA ALA A 3 -16.53 -33.11 -9.41
C ALA A 3 -17.14 -31.70 -9.30
N SER A 4 -18.46 -31.58 -9.47
CA SER A 4 -19.17 -30.30 -9.38
C SER A 4 -19.11 -29.71 -7.96
N ARG A 5 -19.26 -30.56 -6.94
CA ARG A 5 -19.23 -30.13 -5.53
C ARG A 5 -17.83 -29.72 -5.06
N GLN A 6 -16.79 -30.32 -5.63
CA GLN A 6 -15.41 -29.94 -5.34
C GLN A 6 -15.07 -28.58 -5.95
N PHE A 7 -15.67 -28.24 -7.09
CA PHE A 7 -15.47 -26.94 -7.73
C PHE A 7 -16.14 -25.80 -6.96
N GLU A 8 -17.39 -25.99 -6.49
CA GLU A 8 -18.11 -25.00 -5.67
C GLU A 8 -17.37 -24.65 -4.36
N ALA A 9 -16.68 -25.62 -3.76
CA ALA A 9 -15.89 -25.39 -2.53
C ALA A 9 -14.62 -24.55 -2.76
N LEU A 10 -14.17 -24.41 -4.01
CA LEU A 10 -12.99 -23.63 -4.40
C LEU A 10 -13.36 -22.21 -4.86
N VAL A 11 -14.64 -21.94 -5.09
CA VAL A 11 -15.10 -20.60 -5.48
C VAL A 11 -15.17 -19.75 -4.21
N PRO A 12 -14.41 -18.64 -4.13
CA PRO A 12 -14.55 -17.69 -3.03
C PRO A 12 -16.01 -17.24 -2.95
N GLN A 13 -16.61 -17.39 -1.77
CA GLN A 13 -17.96 -16.92 -1.53
C GLN A 13 -17.98 -15.39 -1.72
N PRO A 14 -19.00 -14.84 -2.39
CA PRO A 14 -19.20 -13.39 -2.44
C PRO A 14 -19.25 -12.82 -1.03
N LEU A 15 -18.60 -11.68 -0.82
CA LEU A 15 -18.70 -10.96 0.44
C LEU A 15 -20.15 -10.51 0.65
N ASP A 16 -20.61 -10.62 1.90
CA ASP A 16 -21.85 -9.97 2.32
C ASP A 16 -21.64 -8.45 2.48
N ALA A 17 -22.71 -7.73 2.84
CA ALA A 17 -22.66 -6.28 2.95
C ALA A 17 -21.61 -5.81 3.97
N GLU A 18 -21.48 -6.51 5.11
CA GLU A 18 -20.49 -6.24 6.15
C GLU A 18 -19.07 -6.50 5.63
N GLY A 19 -18.85 -7.60 4.91
CA GLY A 19 -17.58 -7.91 4.27
C GLY A 19 -17.17 -6.88 3.21
N ILE A 20 -18.13 -6.35 2.44
CA ILE A 20 -17.88 -5.28 1.48
C ILE A 20 -17.51 -3.98 2.19
N GLU A 21 -18.22 -3.62 3.25
CA GLU A 21 -17.92 -2.41 4.05
C GLU A 21 -16.54 -2.50 4.68
N ARG A 22 -16.23 -3.63 5.33
CA ARG A 22 -14.92 -3.85 5.95
C ARG A 22 -13.78 -3.83 4.94
N ARG A 23 -14.01 -4.34 3.73
CA ARG A 23 -13.04 -4.28 2.65
C ARG A 23 -12.78 -2.84 2.22
N ARG A 24 -13.81 -2.00 2.09
CA ARG A 24 -13.65 -0.58 1.74
C ARG A 24 -12.85 0.16 2.80
N GLU A 25 -13.17 -0.04 4.07
CA GLU A 25 -12.39 0.56 5.18
C GLU A 25 -10.90 0.20 5.11
N LEU A 26 -10.59 -1.06 4.79
CA LEU A 26 -9.20 -1.51 4.64
C LEU A 26 -8.52 -0.91 3.41
N GLU A 27 -9.24 -0.77 2.30
CA GLU A 27 -8.74 -0.13 1.07
C GLU A 27 -8.44 1.36 1.32
N ASP A 28 -9.32 2.07 2.03
CA ASP A 28 -9.13 3.47 2.40
C ASP A 28 -7.90 3.66 3.31
N ILE A 29 -7.78 2.84 4.37
CA ILE A 29 -6.61 2.86 5.27
C ILE A 29 -5.32 2.57 4.49
N HIS A 30 -5.37 1.60 3.57
CA HIS A 30 -4.21 1.25 2.77
C HIS A 30 -3.75 2.42 1.88
N GLU A 31 -4.68 3.13 1.24
CA GLU A 31 -4.39 4.30 0.42
C GLU A 31 -3.75 5.42 1.26
N GLU A 32 -4.31 5.73 2.43
CA GLU A 32 -3.75 6.75 3.33
C GLU A 32 -2.32 6.42 3.78
N LEU A 33 -2.06 5.16 4.10
CA LEU A 33 -0.72 4.70 4.48
C LEU A 33 0.26 4.80 3.31
N LEU A 34 -0.17 4.44 2.10
CA LEU A 34 0.66 4.52 0.90
C LEU A 34 1.04 5.97 0.59
N LEU A 35 0.07 6.90 0.66
CA LEU A 35 0.33 8.33 0.46
C LEU A 35 1.31 8.88 1.50
N SER A 36 1.17 8.46 2.76
CA SER A 36 2.07 8.87 3.85
C SER A 36 3.50 8.36 3.63
N ILE A 37 3.67 7.12 3.17
CA ILE A 37 4.99 6.56 2.85
C ILE A 37 5.64 7.32 1.70
N LEU A 38 4.90 7.61 0.63
CA LEU A 38 5.42 8.35 -0.52
C LEU A 38 5.89 9.76 -0.14
N ALA A 39 5.13 10.45 0.72
CA ALA A 39 5.51 11.76 1.23
C ALA A 39 6.81 11.69 2.06
N LEU A 40 6.96 10.67 2.90
CA LEU A 40 8.18 10.45 3.69
C LEU A 40 9.39 10.15 2.80
N GLU A 41 9.21 9.34 1.74
CA GLU A 41 10.27 9.05 0.78
C GLU A 41 10.74 10.32 0.05
N GLU A 42 9.82 11.20 -0.33
CA GLU A 42 10.14 12.49 -0.94
C GLU A 42 10.95 13.38 0.01
N GLU A 43 10.56 13.45 1.30
CA GLU A 43 11.29 14.19 2.33
C GLU A 43 12.72 13.64 2.51
N TRP A 44 12.88 12.31 2.60
CA TRP A 44 14.20 11.69 2.70
C TRP A 44 15.08 11.94 1.48
N MET A 45 14.50 11.99 0.28
CA MET A 45 15.25 12.37 -0.92
C MET A 45 15.69 13.83 -0.88
N LEU A 46 14.87 14.74 -0.33
CA LEU A 46 15.24 16.15 -0.15
C LEU A 46 16.42 16.29 0.81
N ASP A 47 16.39 15.61 1.95
CA ASP A 47 17.48 15.60 2.93
C ASP A 47 18.80 15.10 2.33
N ASN A 48 18.73 14.01 1.55
CA ASN A 48 19.90 13.47 0.86
C ASN A 48 20.51 14.48 -0.14
N ARG A 49 19.66 15.22 -0.87
CA ARG A 49 20.10 16.27 -1.81
C ARG A 49 20.73 17.44 -1.07
N ILE A 50 20.16 17.87 0.06
CA ILE A 50 20.73 18.92 0.92
C ILE A 50 22.11 18.48 1.43
N ALA A 51 22.22 17.28 1.98
CA ALA A 51 23.48 16.74 2.50
C ALA A 51 24.56 16.67 1.41
N PHE A 52 24.20 16.29 0.18
CA PHE A 52 25.12 16.31 -0.96
C PHE A 52 25.56 17.74 -1.32
N ALA A 53 24.63 18.69 -1.43
CA ALA A 53 24.93 20.07 -1.75
C ALA A 53 25.86 20.72 -0.71
N LEU A 54 25.65 20.42 0.58
CA LEU A 54 26.52 20.88 1.67
C LEU A 54 27.95 20.31 1.54
N ARG A 55 28.10 19.03 1.20
CA ARG A 55 29.42 18.42 0.94
C ARG A 55 30.14 19.10 -0.23
N GLN A 56 29.44 19.38 -1.33
CA GLN A 56 30.01 20.05 -2.48
C GLN A 56 30.48 21.48 -2.14
N ARG A 57 29.66 22.24 -1.41
CA ARG A 57 30.03 23.58 -0.97
C ARG A 57 31.28 23.59 -0.09
N ASN A 58 31.40 22.63 0.84
CA ASN A 58 32.56 22.57 1.74
C ASN A 58 33.84 22.07 1.05
N ALA A 59 33.72 21.44 -0.13
CA ALA A 59 34.84 20.92 -0.91
C ALA A 59 35.38 21.93 -1.94
N ALA A 60 34.66 23.03 -2.19
CA ALA A 60 35.03 24.12 -3.10
C ALA A 60 35.65 25.29 -2.33
#